data_AF-A0AAD9M852-F1
#
_entry.id   AF-A0AAD9M852-F1
#
_cell.length_a   1.000
_cell.length_b   1.000
_cell.length_c   1.000
_cell.angle_alpha   90.00
_cell.angle_beta   90.00
_cell.angle_gamma   90.00
#
_symmetry.space_group_name_H-M   'P 1'
#
loop_
_entity.id
_entity.type
_entity.pdbx_description
1 polymer ?
#
loop_
_entity_poly.entity_id
_entity_poly.type
_entity_poly.pdbx_seq_one_letter_code
_entity_poly.pdbx_strand_id
1 'polypeptide(L)'
;MAFGITSVQCSGTRPACHRCSTHGFECEWDTEPETTRRQALLNRAEDLEKENEDLHELIRYLYSRPESEALEILHRLRATGDAFHVLDLVRMGDLLLKNLPNETRESDQVGDTRQSSTASSKPGSSRDNANEGPDEPED
;
A
#
# COMPACT_ATOMS: atom_id res chain seq x y z
N MET A 1 -6.98 7.39 56.25
CA MET A 1 -5.53 7.62 56.05
C MET A 1 -5.28 7.61 54.55
N ALA A 2 -5.15 8.79 53.93
CA ALA A 2 -4.89 8.90 52.51
C ALA A 2 -3.37 8.99 52.31
N PHE A 3 -2.75 7.95 51.78
CA PHE A 3 -1.36 8.00 51.35
C PHE A 3 -1.32 8.74 50.02
N GLY A 4 -1.05 10.05 50.08
CA GLY A 4 -0.79 10.87 48.92
C GLY A 4 0.45 10.33 48.19
N ILE A 5 0.28 9.94 46.94
CA ILE A 5 1.40 9.59 46.07
C ILE A 5 2.10 10.91 45.72
N THR A 6 3.16 11.26 46.45
CA THR A 6 4.09 12.30 46.01
C THR A 6 4.92 11.69 44.87
N SER A 7 4.75 12.21 43.65
CA SER A 7 5.55 11.79 42.50
C SER A 7 6.99 12.25 42.70
N VAL A 8 7.83 11.37 43.22
CA VAL A 8 9.27 11.65 43.39
C VAL A 8 9.94 11.57 42.02
N GLN A 9 10.72 12.60 41.66
CA GLN A 9 11.44 12.66 40.39
C GLN A 9 12.37 11.44 40.24
N CYS A 10 12.19 10.69 39.15
CA CYS A 10 13.07 9.58 38.81
C CYS A 10 14.38 10.14 38.23
N SER A 11 15.53 9.64 38.68
CA SER A 11 16.84 10.09 38.20
C SER A 11 17.14 9.71 36.75
N GLY A 12 16.39 8.78 36.15
CA GLY A 12 16.59 8.37 34.76
C GLY A 12 17.82 7.50 34.50
N THR A 13 18.64 7.20 35.53
CA THR A 13 19.89 6.43 35.39
C THR A 13 19.62 4.94 35.19
N ARG A 14 20.25 4.31 34.20
CA ARG A 14 20.15 2.86 33.91
C ARG A 14 21.39 2.10 34.41
N PRO A 15 21.30 0.80 34.76
CA PRO A 15 20.13 -0.08 34.68
C PRO A 15 19.12 0.12 35.82
N ALA A 16 19.50 0.74 36.93
CA ALA A 16 18.59 1.07 38.03
C ALA A 16 18.66 2.56 38.39
N CYS A 17 17.50 3.20 38.57
CA CYS A 17 17.46 4.58 39.01
C CYS A 17 18.01 4.71 40.45
N HIS A 18 18.50 5.89 40.83
CA HIS A 18 19.14 6.12 42.13
C HIS A 18 18.25 5.70 43.31
N ARG A 19 16.94 5.93 43.21
CA ARG A 19 15.96 5.54 44.22
C ARG A 19 15.83 4.02 44.33
N CYS A 20 15.60 3.33 43.22
CA CYS A 20 15.44 1.87 43.22
C CYS A 20 16.72 1.18 43.71
N SER A 21 17.89 1.69 43.32
CA SER A 21 19.18 1.21 43.82
C SER A 21 19.32 1.39 45.33
N THR A 22 19.00 2.58 45.85
CA THR A 22 19.11 2.89 47.29
C THR A 22 18.16 2.08 48.16
N HIS A 23 16.95 1.81 47.68
CA HIS A 23 15.92 1.07 48.42
C HIS A 23 15.91 -0.44 48.13
N GLY A 24 16.78 -0.92 47.24
CA GLY A 24 16.84 -2.34 46.88
C GLY A 24 15.61 -2.85 46.11
N PHE A 25 14.89 -1.97 45.41
CA PHE A 25 13.77 -2.37 44.56
C PHE A 25 14.26 -2.80 43.17
N GLU A 26 13.57 -3.76 42.58
CA GLU A 26 13.72 -4.08 41.16
C GLU A 26 13.31 -2.88 40.30
N CYS A 27 14.19 -2.46 39.39
CA CYS A 27 13.99 -1.28 38.55
C CYS A 27 13.70 -1.73 37.12
N GLU A 28 12.43 -1.88 36.79
CA GLU A 28 11.99 -2.23 35.44
C GLU A 28 11.82 -0.97 34.58
N TRP A 29 12.19 -1.07 33.31
CA TRP A 29 12.04 0.00 32.33
C TRP A 29 11.19 -0.53 31.17
N ASP A 30 10.13 0.20 30.82
CA ASP A 30 9.27 -0.14 29.68
C ASP A 30 9.93 0.08 28.31
N THR A 31 11.22 0.44 28.28
CA THR A 31 11.92 0.85 27.06
C THR A 31 13.37 0.38 27.07
N GLU A 32 13.89 0.12 25.87
CA GLU A 32 15.23 -0.38 25.63
C GLU A 32 16.32 0.57 26.20
N PRO A 33 17.50 0.07 26.62
CA PRO A 33 18.49 0.84 27.37
C PRO A 33 18.90 2.17 26.71
N GLU A 34 18.97 2.19 25.39
CA GLU A 34 19.42 3.35 24.60
C GLU A 34 18.27 4.26 24.13
N THR A 35 17.00 3.92 24.43
CA THR A 35 15.84 4.71 24.00
C THR A 35 15.18 5.40 25.19
N THR A 36 14.95 6.70 25.04
CA THR A 36 14.08 7.44 25.96
C THR A 36 12.64 6.98 25.74
N ARG A 37 11.79 7.07 26.78
CA ARG A 37 10.35 6.78 26.65
C ARG A 37 9.67 7.57 25.55
N ARG A 38 10.04 8.84 25.38
CA ARG A 38 9.54 9.65 24.28
C ARG A 38 9.93 9.05 22.92
N GLN A 39 11.19 8.66 22.76
CA GLN A 39 11.67 8.07 21.52
C GLN A 39 11.00 6.72 21.22
N ALA A 40 10.86 5.85 22.23
CA ALA A 40 10.18 4.56 22.07
C ALA A 40 8.72 4.72 21.63
N LEU A 41 8.01 5.72 22.17
CA LEU A 41 6.65 6.04 21.74
C LEU A 41 6.59 6.58 20.30
N LEU A 42 7.55 7.42 19.90
CA LEU A 42 7.64 7.93 18.54
C LEU A 42 7.90 6.79 17.54
N ASN A 43 8.88 5.93 17.83
CA ASN A 43 9.18 4.78 16.98
C ASN A 43 7.95 3.86 16.83
N ARG A 44 7.26 3.57 17.94
CA ARG A 44 6.04 2.76 17.88
C ARG A 44 4.92 3.43 17.08
N ALA A 45 4.81 4.76 17.14
CA ALA A 45 3.83 5.48 16.33
C ALA A 45 4.18 5.37 14.84
N GLU A 46 5.44 5.53 14.47
CA GLU A 46 5.94 5.37 13.11
C GLU A 46 5.73 3.93 12.59
N ASP A 47 6.01 2.92 13.42
CA ASP A 47 5.78 1.51 13.08
C ASP A 47 4.29 1.24 12.78
N LEU A 48 3.39 1.76 13.64
CA LEU A 48 1.94 1.61 13.46
C LEU A 48 1.41 2.39 12.24
N GLU A 49 1.94 3.58 11.98
CA GLU A 49 1.61 4.36 10.79
C GLU A 49 2.02 3.60 9.52
N LYS A 50 3.23 3.03 9.50
CA LYS A 50 3.71 2.21 8.39
C LYS A 50 2.86 0.95 8.19
N GLU A 51 2.54 0.22 9.26
CA GLU A 51 1.64 -0.93 9.18
C GLU A 51 0.26 -0.55 8.62
N ASN A 52 -0.26 0.62 9.01
CA ASN A 52 -1.53 1.12 8.50
C ASN A 52 -1.46 1.42 6.99
N GLU A 53 -0.38 2.08 6.54
CA GLU A 53 -0.13 2.36 5.13
C GLU A 53 0.00 1.07 4.31
N ASP A 54 0.72 0.06 4.83
CA ASP A 54 0.87 -1.25 4.22
C ASP A 54 -0.49 -1.96 4.05
N LEU A 55 -1.34 -1.93 5.08
CA LEU A 55 -2.69 -2.50 5.00
C LEU A 55 -3.58 -1.76 4.01
N HIS A 56 -3.50 -0.43 3.95
CA HIS A 56 -4.20 0.36 2.93
C HIS A 56 -3.72 0.06 1.52
N GLU A 57 -2.42 -0.20 1.32
CA GLU A 57 -1.88 -0.64 0.03
C GLU A 57 -2.44 -2.01 -0.36
N LEU A 58 -2.50 -2.96 0.57
CA LEU A 58 -3.09 -4.27 0.30
C LEU A 58 -4.57 -4.17 -0.11
N ILE A 59 -5.35 -3.35 0.61
CA ILE A 59 -6.75 -3.07 0.25
C ILE A 59 -6.83 -2.45 -1.15
N ARG A 60 -5.92 -1.52 -1.47
CA ARG A 60 -5.81 -0.92 -2.81
C ARG A 60 -5.60 -1.98 -3.88
N TYR A 61 -4.70 -2.93 -3.68
CA TYR A 61 -4.50 -4.02 -4.62
C TYR A 61 -5.75 -4.89 -4.82
N LEU A 62 -6.57 -5.08 -3.78
CA LEU A 62 -7.81 -5.85 -3.90
C LEU A 62 -8.88 -5.14 -4.76
N TYR A 63 -8.99 -3.81 -4.70
CA TYR A 63 -10.03 -3.09 -5.46
C TYR A 63 -9.55 -2.50 -6.79
N SER A 64 -8.24 -2.24 -6.97
CA SER A 64 -7.74 -1.53 -8.15
C SER A 64 -7.13 -2.44 -9.22
N ARG A 65 -6.76 -3.68 -8.88
CA ARG A 65 -6.15 -4.62 -9.83
C ARG A 65 -7.21 -5.37 -10.63
N PRO A 66 -6.84 -6.00 -11.77
CA PRO A 66 -7.72 -6.92 -12.47
C PRO A 66 -8.28 -8.00 -11.54
N GLU A 67 -9.54 -8.39 -11.76
CA GLU A 67 -10.27 -9.33 -10.89
C GLU A 67 -9.50 -10.64 -10.65
N SER A 68 -8.84 -11.18 -11.68
CA SER A 68 -8.02 -12.39 -11.54
C SER A 68 -6.84 -12.22 -10.59
N GLU A 69 -6.18 -11.05 -10.61
CA GLU A 69 -5.08 -10.75 -9.69
C GLU A 69 -5.60 -10.52 -8.27
N ALA A 70 -6.69 -9.76 -8.12
CA ALA A 70 -7.30 -9.51 -6.83
C ALA A 70 -7.77 -10.81 -6.14
N LEU A 71 -8.36 -11.74 -6.90
CA LEU A 71 -8.75 -13.07 -6.40
C LEU A 71 -7.56 -13.89 -5.94
N GLU A 72 -6.46 -13.89 -6.70
CA GLU A 72 -5.23 -14.58 -6.30
C GLU A 72 -4.65 -14.00 -4.99
N ILE A 73 -4.65 -12.67 -4.84
CA ILE A 73 -4.24 -12.00 -3.59
C ILE A 73 -5.15 -12.45 -2.43
N LEU A 74 -6.47 -12.47 -2.63
CA LEU A 74 -7.42 -12.94 -1.62
C LEU A 74 -7.20 -14.42 -1.27
N HIS A 75 -6.95 -15.29 -2.24
CA HIS A 75 -6.68 -16.70 -2.01
C HIS A 75 -5.43 -16.89 -1.14
N ARG A 76 -4.35 -16.17 -1.45
CA ARG A 76 -3.13 -16.18 -0.64
C ARG A 76 -3.37 -15.69 0.78
N LEU A 77 -4.11 -14.59 0.94
CA LEU A 77 -4.47 -14.06 2.25
C LEU A 77 -5.23 -15.07 3.11
N ARG A 78 -6.18 -15.81 2.50
CA ARG A 78 -6.92 -16.88 3.20
C ARG A 78 -6.06 -18.10 3.52
N ALA A 79 -5.05 -18.39 2.70
CA ALA A 79 -4.16 -19.53 2.89
C ALA A 79 -3.09 -19.27 3.96
N THR A 80 -2.51 -18.07 4.00
CA THR A 80 -1.43 -17.71 4.94
C THR A 80 -1.96 -17.15 6.26
N GLY A 81 -3.07 -16.41 6.23
CA GLY A 81 -3.54 -15.63 7.37
C GLY A 81 -2.63 -14.45 7.73
N ASP A 82 -1.69 -14.09 6.85
CA ASP A 82 -0.69 -13.03 7.06
C ASP A 82 -0.75 -12.02 5.90
N ALA A 83 -1.26 -10.82 6.22
CA ALA A 83 -1.44 -9.73 5.27
C ALA A 83 -0.11 -9.12 4.80
N PHE A 84 0.86 -8.96 5.70
CA PHE A 84 2.14 -8.34 5.39
C PHE A 84 2.98 -9.26 4.51
N HIS A 85 2.99 -10.56 4.81
CA HIS A 85 3.66 -11.53 3.95
C HIS A 85 3.09 -11.54 2.53
N VAL A 86 1.75 -11.49 2.39
CA VAL A 86 1.10 -11.44 1.08
C VAL A 86 1.42 -10.15 0.33
N LEU A 87 1.44 -9.00 1.03
CA LEU A 87 1.82 -7.72 0.45
C LEU A 87 3.26 -7.76 -0.11
N ASP A 88 4.21 -8.33 0.64
CA ASP A 88 5.59 -8.49 0.20
C ASP A 88 5.69 -9.38 -1.05
N LEU A 89 4.94 -10.49 -1.10
CA LEU A 89 4.88 -11.35 -2.28
C LEU A 89 4.37 -10.60 -3.53
N VAL A 90 3.34 -9.77 -3.37
CA VAL A 90 2.77 -8.96 -4.46
C VAL A 90 3.79 -7.92 -4.93
N ARG A 91 4.43 -7.19 -3.99
CA ARG A 91 5.47 -6.20 -4.30
C ARG A 91 6.65 -6.84 -5.04
N MET A 92 7.12 -8.00 -4.60
CA MET A 92 8.18 -8.75 -5.30
C MET A 92 7.74 -9.16 -6.71
N GLY A 93 6.51 -9.66 -6.86
CA GLY A 93 5.95 -10.01 -8.17
C GLY A 93 5.93 -8.82 -9.13
N ASP A 94 5.49 -7.65 -8.67
CA ASP A 94 5.49 -6.42 -9.46
C ASP A 94 6.89 -6.00 -9.88
N LEU A 95 7.89 -6.10 -9.00
CA LEU A 95 9.27 -5.78 -9.32
C LEU A 95 9.81 -6.70 -10.43
N LEU A 96 9.50 -7.99 -10.37
CA LEU A 96 9.92 -8.95 -11.40
C LEU A 96 9.24 -8.66 -12.75
N LEU A 97 7.95 -8.35 -12.75
CA LEU A 97 7.21 -8.02 -13.98
C LEU A 97 7.69 -6.70 -14.61
N LYS A 98 8.02 -5.70 -13.80
CA LYS A 98 8.58 -4.42 -14.27
C LYS A 98 9.96 -4.57 -14.90
N ASN A 99 10.75 -5.55 -14.42
CA ASN A 99 12.13 -5.78 -14.85
C ASN A 99 12.24 -6.76 -16.02
N LEU A 100 11.13 -7.30 -16.55
CA LEU A 100 11.18 -8.17 -17.71
C LEU A 100 11.57 -7.36 -18.96
N PRO A 101 12.62 -7.74 -19.71
CA PRO A 101 12.94 -7.09 -20.97
C PRO A 101 11.77 -7.26 -21.94
N ASN A 102 11.36 -6.17 -22.57
CA ASN A 102 10.31 -6.15 -23.59
C ASN A 102 10.80 -6.83 -24.88
N GLU A 103 10.84 -8.16 -24.89
CA GLU A 103 11.16 -8.92 -26.09
C GLU A 103 9.89 -9.12 -26.94
N THR A 104 9.32 -8.02 -27.44
CA THR A 104 8.43 -8.07 -28.61
C THR A 104 9.23 -7.87 -29.88
N ARG A 105 9.79 -8.99 -30.37
CA ARG A 105 9.53 -9.55 -31.70
C ARG A 105 9.38 -8.54 -32.85
N GLU A 106 10.51 -8.07 -33.39
CA GLU A 106 10.64 -7.82 -34.82
C GLU A 106 10.70 -9.19 -35.53
N SER A 107 9.54 -9.70 -35.96
CA SER A 107 9.48 -10.74 -36.99
C SER A 107 9.01 -10.10 -38.30
N ASP A 108 9.99 -9.88 -39.17
CA ASP A 108 9.93 -10.03 -40.63
C ASP A 108 8.84 -9.27 -41.40
N GLN A 109 9.13 -8.01 -41.75
CA GLN A 109 8.65 -7.43 -43.01
C GLN A 109 9.71 -7.61 -44.10
N VAL A 110 9.62 -8.70 -44.87
CA VAL A 110 10.31 -8.85 -46.16
C VAL A 110 9.32 -9.34 -47.22
N GLY A 111 9.08 -8.49 -48.23
CA GLY A 111 8.46 -8.79 -49.53
C GLY A 111 6.93 -8.81 -49.51
N ASP A 112 6.18 -8.08 -50.33
CA ASP A 112 6.46 -7.76 -51.72
C ASP A 112 5.74 -6.47 -52.15
N THR A 113 6.45 -5.69 -52.96
CA THR A 113 5.95 -4.49 -53.62
C THR A 113 5.17 -4.92 -54.86
N ARG A 114 3.93 -4.45 -55.02
CA ARG A 114 3.45 -4.02 -56.35
C ARG A 114 2.28 -3.05 -56.28
N GLN A 115 2.53 -1.95 -56.97
CA GLN A 115 1.74 -0.73 -57.14
C GLN A 115 0.38 -1.02 -57.80
N SER A 116 -0.63 -0.19 -57.54
CA SER A 116 -1.17 0.75 -58.54
C SER A 116 -2.44 1.50 -58.07
N SER A 117 -2.26 2.82 -57.97
CA SER A 117 -3.12 3.90 -58.51
C SER A 117 -4.59 4.12 -58.06
N THR A 118 -4.78 5.31 -57.48
CA THR A 118 -5.77 6.37 -57.84
C THR A 118 -7.27 6.08 -57.69
N ALA A 119 -7.94 6.82 -56.80
CA ALA A 119 -8.72 8.01 -57.17
C ALA A 119 -9.53 8.55 -55.98
N SER A 120 -9.45 9.87 -55.80
CA SER A 120 -10.29 10.68 -54.92
C SER A 120 -11.78 10.57 -55.27
N SER A 121 -12.66 10.53 -54.26
CA SER A 121 -13.97 11.21 -54.25
C SER A 121 -14.64 11.13 -52.87
N LYS A 122 -14.91 12.30 -52.29
CA LYS A 122 -15.99 12.63 -51.33
C LYS A 122 -16.80 13.76 -52.02
N PRO A 123 -17.98 14.21 -51.53
CA PRO A 123 -18.98 13.62 -50.62
C PRO A 123 -20.45 13.88 -51.08
N GLY A 124 -21.43 13.37 -50.32
CA GLY A 124 -22.86 13.73 -50.37
C GLY A 124 -23.74 12.51 -50.05
N SER A 125 -24.88 12.56 -49.37
CA SER A 125 -25.73 13.63 -48.82
C SER A 125 -26.81 12.97 -47.95
N SER A 126 -27.20 13.65 -46.86
CA SER A 126 -28.53 13.71 -46.22
C SER A 126 -29.31 12.44 -45.84
N ARG A 127 -29.69 12.30 -44.56
CA ARG A 127 -31.02 12.72 -44.03
C ARG A 127 -31.22 12.29 -42.57
N ASP A 128 -31.47 13.30 -41.75
CA ASP A 128 -32.40 13.42 -40.63
C ASP A 128 -33.04 12.15 -40.04
N ASN A 129 -32.94 12.00 -38.71
CA ASN A 129 -34.17 11.95 -37.92
C ASN A 129 -33.91 12.40 -36.47
N ALA A 130 -34.61 13.47 -36.10
CA ALA A 130 -34.80 13.89 -34.73
C ALA A 130 -35.79 12.94 -34.05
N ASN A 131 -35.53 12.61 -32.79
CA ASN A 131 -36.63 12.46 -31.85
C ASN A 131 -36.19 13.10 -30.53
N GLU A 132 -36.95 14.12 -30.16
CA GLU A 132 -36.76 15.02 -29.04
C GLU A 132 -37.98 14.84 -28.13
N GLY A 133 -37.77 14.76 -26.81
CA GLY A 133 -38.85 14.86 -25.82
C GLY A 133 -38.53 14.22 -24.46
N PRO A 134 -38.99 14.79 -23.34
CA PRO A 134 -38.05 15.42 -22.38
C PRO A 134 -38.32 15.11 -20.87
N ASP A 135 -37.41 15.62 -20.01
CA ASP A 135 -37.52 16.15 -18.62
C ASP A 135 -38.21 15.32 -17.49
N GLU A 136 -37.44 14.80 -16.50
CA GLU A 136 -37.23 15.29 -15.09
C GLU A 136 -38.34 14.88 -14.07
N PRO A 137 -38.21 15.01 -12.73
CA PRO A 137 -37.10 14.83 -11.77
C PRO A 137 -37.49 14.00 -10.48
N GLU A 138 -36.51 13.87 -9.57
CA GLU A 138 -36.50 13.70 -8.09
C GLU A 138 -37.69 13.11 -7.28
N ASP A 139 -37.34 12.17 -6.38
CA ASP A 139 -37.64 12.19 -4.93
C ASP A 139 -36.53 11.43 -4.16
#